data_AF-A0A3D9C911-F1
#
_entry.id   AF-A0A3D9C911-F1
#
_cell.length_a   1.000
_cell.length_b   1.000
_cell.length_c   1.000
_cell.angle_alpha   90.00
_cell.angle_beta   90.00
_cell.angle_gamma   90.00
#
_symmetry.space_group_name_H-M   'P 1'
#
loop_
_entity.id
_entity.type
_entity.pdbx_description
1 polymer ?
#
loop_
_entity_poly.entity_id
_entity_poly.type
_entity_poly.pdbx_seq_one_letter_code
_entity_poly.pdbx_strand_id
1 'polypeptide(L)'
;MVFLIVIYDDNFNKKLKLYAMKTFRLTFALFILLSTFTFCYGQVAGGTLVSTFIDDTKKAIQDILNDTDFMVSKNSFEIRQHLLLVEDNLEKVGNGLLDKTFDQLDDKVRLTFNQMNNTVNNFDIKAAGTLNKLDETIGNLNDALSTIPGSKAQPRILKYTPNAVGSSWNSNLVFKGSFLGKAKKLSLDFNGVKCKLVSNTENQMIFEYPQALKNSKSVDKLYGDLNFEYKAGLFSKTKKISYKVLVFNIPDKFGNYNLEAKVDGEEMESFIRNEEYNYRNEHCSGTKNQTSNVNAREGWMIDLESIEVAVDKTQNSQFNGIFDKTKHGFQLRGSVANSGSCGKVFGHIVSYDARGSLKLKVTFKEYRIVPKISTKQVQAGDLLFGNKIKIDLPEKTKQFTIFLTDINGKQHVISDTNNSEMYDIEYFPIGSYITIGIKDIKQIF
;
A
#
# COMPACT_ATOMS: atom_id res chain seq x y z
N MET A 1 2.89 51.43 -18.71
CA MET A 1 3.41 52.31 -17.63
C MET A 1 3.41 51.62 -16.26
N VAL A 2 2.34 50.92 -15.85
CA VAL A 2 2.28 50.17 -14.56
C VAL A 2 3.32 49.04 -14.45
N PHE A 3 3.62 48.32 -15.54
CA PHE A 3 4.63 47.24 -15.54
C PHE A 3 6.08 47.72 -15.36
N LEU A 4 6.40 48.95 -15.76
CA LEU A 4 7.75 49.51 -15.64
C LEU A 4 8.10 49.84 -14.18
N ILE A 5 7.10 50.14 -13.34
CA ILE A 5 7.28 50.45 -11.92
C ILE A 5 7.64 49.18 -11.12
N VAL A 6 7.02 48.04 -11.45
CA VAL A 6 7.26 46.75 -10.76
C VAL A 6 8.64 46.15 -11.07
N ILE A 7 9.21 46.47 -12.24
CA ILE A 7 10.51 45.92 -12.66
C ILE A 7 11.67 46.67 -11.98
N TYR A 8 11.52 47.97 -11.70
CA TYR A 8 12.58 48.84 -11.16
C TYR A 8 12.55 49.06 -9.64
N ASP A 9 11.56 48.52 -8.91
CA ASP A 9 11.52 48.62 -7.45
C ASP A 9 12.33 47.47 -6.79
N ASP A 10 13.46 47.79 -6.16
CA ASP A 10 14.35 46.82 -5.52
C ASP A 10 13.76 46.16 -4.25
N ASN A 11 12.66 46.69 -3.70
CA ASN A 11 11.97 46.11 -2.54
C ASN A 11 10.91 45.07 -2.91
N PHE A 12 10.71 44.77 -4.20
CA PHE A 12 9.66 43.86 -4.64
C PHE A 12 10.08 42.38 -4.59
N ASN A 13 9.20 41.51 -4.08
CA ASN A 13 9.43 40.08 -3.89
C ASN A 13 9.92 39.38 -5.19
N LYS A 14 11.09 38.72 -5.15
CA LYS A 14 11.73 38.03 -6.28
C LYS A 14 10.80 37.06 -7.04
N LYS A 15 9.89 36.37 -6.34
CA LYS A 15 8.92 35.46 -7.00
C LYS A 15 7.89 36.23 -7.82
N LEU A 16 7.39 37.36 -7.33
CA LEU A 16 6.46 38.20 -8.08
C LEU A 16 7.11 38.89 -9.28
N LYS A 17 8.38 39.33 -9.17
CA LYS A 17 9.14 39.86 -10.31
C LYS A 17 9.28 38.83 -11.44
N LEU A 18 9.53 37.57 -11.08
CA LEU A 18 9.62 36.47 -12.06
C LEU A 18 8.29 36.22 -12.78
N TYR A 19 7.18 36.23 -12.03
CA TYR A 19 5.84 36.11 -12.62
C TYR A 19 5.53 37.30 -13.53
N ALA A 20 5.72 38.53 -13.07
CA ALA A 20 5.47 39.74 -13.86
C ALA A 20 6.32 39.80 -15.15
N MET A 21 7.58 39.36 -15.10
CA MET A 21 8.42 39.24 -16.30
C MET A 21 7.90 38.19 -17.28
N LYS A 22 7.43 37.03 -16.80
CA LYS A 22 6.83 36.00 -17.65
C LYS A 22 5.55 36.51 -18.32
N THR A 23 4.67 37.17 -17.56
CA THR A 23 3.42 37.73 -18.09
C THR A 23 3.68 38.85 -19.09
N PHE A 24 4.67 39.73 -18.84
CA PHE A 24 5.05 40.81 -19.74
C PHE A 24 5.65 40.28 -21.05
N ARG A 25 6.53 39.27 -20.99
CA ARG A 25 7.07 38.62 -22.20
C ARG A 25 5.96 37.99 -23.04
N LEU A 26 4.98 37.36 -22.40
CA LEU A 26 3.84 36.76 -23.09
C LEU A 26 2.95 37.82 -23.74
N THR A 27 2.60 38.90 -23.03
CA THR A 27 1.77 39.99 -23.58
C THR A 27 2.47 40.80 -24.66
N PHE A 28 3.78 41.01 -24.55
CA PHE A 28 4.57 41.69 -25.57
C PHE A 28 4.74 40.84 -26.83
N ALA A 29 4.95 39.51 -26.68
CA ALA A 29 4.93 38.58 -27.80
C ALA A 29 3.57 38.57 -28.51
N LEU A 30 2.46 38.56 -27.76
CA LEU A 30 1.11 38.70 -28.30
C LEU A 30 0.91 40.03 -29.04
N PHE A 31 1.43 41.13 -28.53
CA PHE A 31 1.30 42.45 -29.15
C PHE A 31 2.08 42.56 -30.47
N ILE A 32 3.27 41.97 -30.55
CA ILE A 32 4.05 41.86 -31.80
C ILE A 32 3.36 40.92 -32.81
N LEU A 33 2.74 39.85 -32.31
CA LEU A 33 1.90 38.97 -33.12
C LEU A 33 0.67 39.71 -33.66
N LEU A 34 0.04 40.59 -32.88
CA LEU A 34 -1.13 41.35 -33.32
C LEU A 34 -0.78 42.50 -34.29
N SER A 35 0.39 43.12 -34.18
CA SER A 35 0.78 44.28 -35.00
C SER A 35 1.34 43.93 -36.38
N THR A 36 1.72 42.68 -36.62
CA THR A 36 2.29 42.21 -37.89
C THR A 36 1.27 41.55 -38.84
N PHE A 37 0.00 41.43 -38.44
CA PHE A 37 -1.04 40.66 -39.16
C PHE A 37 -1.83 41.43 -40.23
N THR A 38 -1.63 42.73 -40.43
CA THR A 38 -2.60 43.53 -41.20
C THR A 38 -2.42 43.57 -42.72
N PHE A 39 -1.29 43.16 -43.31
CA PHE A 39 -1.16 43.20 -44.79
C PHE A 39 -0.30 42.03 -45.32
N CYS A 40 -0.95 41.11 -46.05
CA CYS A 40 -0.38 40.12 -47.00
C CYS A 40 0.14 38.73 -46.51
N TYR A 41 -0.14 38.25 -45.28
CA TYR A 41 0.36 36.93 -44.80
C TYR A 41 -0.71 35.90 -44.35
N GLY A 42 -1.94 35.98 -44.84
CA GLY A 42 -3.07 35.14 -44.38
C GLY A 42 -2.88 33.61 -44.52
N GLN A 43 -2.02 33.14 -45.43
CA GLN A 43 -1.84 31.70 -45.67
C GLN A 43 -0.69 31.07 -44.86
N VAL A 44 0.44 31.77 -44.70
CA VAL A 44 1.62 31.25 -43.97
C VAL A 44 1.43 31.37 -42.45
N ALA A 45 0.75 32.42 -41.99
CA ALA A 45 0.47 32.62 -40.57
C ALA A 45 -0.49 31.56 -40.01
N GLY A 46 -1.43 31.08 -40.82
CA GLY A 46 -2.43 30.11 -40.39
C GLY A 46 -1.87 28.72 -40.09
N GLY A 47 -1.12 28.13 -41.03
CA GLY A 47 -0.49 26.82 -40.82
C GLY A 47 0.50 26.84 -39.66
N THR A 48 1.27 27.92 -39.53
CA THR A 48 2.19 28.12 -38.41
C THR A 48 1.44 28.16 -37.07
N LEU A 49 0.37 28.95 -36.96
CA LEU A 49 -0.46 29.03 -35.74
C LEU A 49 -1.09 27.68 -35.36
N VAL A 50 -1.65 26.92 -36.31
CA VAL A 50 -2.20 25.59 -36.02
C VAL A 50 -1.10 24.64 -35.55
N SER A 51 0.07 24.64 -36.20
CA SER A 51 1.19 23.78 -35.81
C SER A 51 1.70 24.10 -34.40
N THR A 52 1.94 25.38 -34.09
CA THR A 52 2.41 25.81 -32.76
C THR A 52 1.38 25.47 -31.68
N PHE A 53 0.09 25.68 -31.96
CA PHE A 53 -0.97 25.31 -31.03
C PHE A 53 -0.99 23.81 -30.74
N ILE A 54 -0.87 22.98 -31.78
CA ILE A 54 -0.86 21.52 -31.64
C ILE A 54 0.37 21.08 -30.85
N ASP A 55 1.54 21.64 -31.15
CA ASP A 55 2.78 21.32 -30.46
C ASP A 55 2.73 21.72 -28.98
N ASP A 56 2.20 22.91 -28.66
CA ASP A 56 2.02 23.36 -27.27
C ASP A 56 1.04 22.47 -26.52
N THR A 57 -0.08 22.09 -27.15
CA THR A 57 -1.07 21.20 -26.54
C THR A 57 -0.49 19.79 -26.32
N LYS A 58 0.25 19.27 -27.31
CA LYS A 58 0.95 17.98 -27.20
C LYS A 58 1.96 17.99 -26.07
N LYS A 59 2.75 19.06 -25.96
CA LYS A 59 3.73 19.21 -24.88
C LYS A 59 3.05 19.21 -23.50
N ALA A 60 1.97 19.96 -23.34
CA ALA A 60 1.22 19.98 -22.09
C ALA A 60 0.59 18.61 -21.76
N ILE A 61 0.07 17.91 -22.77
CA ILE A 61 -0.40 16.52 -22.63
C ILE A 61 0.74 15.60 -22.17
N GLN A 62 1.92 15.69 -22.79
CA GLN A 62 3.09 14.87 -22.45
C GLN A 62 3.59 15.14 -21.04
N ASP A 63 3.59 16.40 -20.59
CA ASP A 63 3.93 16.76 -19.21
C ASP A 63 2.97 16.08 -18.22
N ILE A 64 1.66 16.10 -18.47
CA ILE A 64 0.67 15.41 -17.64
C ILE A 64 0.84 13.88 -17.71
N LEU A 65 1.11 13.33 -18.90
CA LEU A 65 1.36 11.89 -19.07
C LEU A 65 2.55 11.42 -18.25
N ASN A 66 3.64 12.19 -18.25
CA ASN A 66 4.84 11.92 -17.44
C ASN A 66 4.54 11.98 -15.92
N ASP A 67 3.68 12.90 -15.49
CA ASP A 67 3.25 12.96 -14.08
C ASP A 67 2.36 11.77 -13.70
N THR A 68 1.51 11.30 -14.62
CA THR A 68 0.66 10.11 -14.39
C THR A 68 1.43 8.79 -14.42
N ASP A 69 2.64 8.76 -15.00
CA ASP A 69 3.45 7.53 -15.18
C ASP A 69 3.80 6.84 -13.85
N PHE A 70 3.84 7.60 -12.76
CA PHE A 70 4.15 7.12 -11.41
C PHE A 70 2.91 6.77 -10.57
N MET A 71 1.71 7.04 -11.08
CA MET A 71 0.47 6.80 -10.37
C MET A 71 -0.19 5.50 -10.86
N VAL A 72 -0.33 4.52 -9.98
CA VAL A 72 -1.11 3.29 -10.24
C VAL A 72 -2.54 3.50 -9.73
N SER A 73 -3.38 4.18 -10.52
CA SER A 73 -4.79 4.41 -10.19
C SER A 73 -5.71 4.49 -11.43
N LYS A 74 -7.03 4.43 -11.22
CA LYS A 74 -8.10 4.54 -12.22
C LYS A 74 -7.91 5.79 -13.00
N ASN A 75 -7.88 6.86 -12.23
CA ASN A 75 -7.99 8.18 -12.75
C ASN A 75 -6.73 8.43 -13.55
N SER A 76 -5.54 8.00 -13.08
CA SER A 76 -4.33 8.12 -13.90
C SER A 76 -4.41 7.30 -15.19
N PHE A 77 -4.96 6.09 -15.16
CA PHE A 77 -5.10 5.24 -16.35
C PHE A 77 -6.12 5.77 -17.35
N GLU A 78 -7.32 6.17 -16.90
CA GLU A 78 -8.36 6.80 -17.71
C GLU A 78 -7.88 8.15 -18.27
N ILE A 79 -7.32 9.02 -17.43
CA ILE A 79 -6.73 10.30 -17.85
C ILE A 79 -5.69 10.05 -18.94
N ARG A 80 -4.75 9.14 -18.73
CA ARG A 80 -3.72 8.81 -19.70
C ARG A 80 -4.31 8.36 -21.02
N GLN A 81 -5.24 7.42 -20.96
CA GLN A 81 -5.94 6.93 -22.14
C GLN A 81 -6.60 8.09 -22.91
N HIS A 82 -7.35 8.93 -22.21
CA HIS A 82 -8.05 10.05 -22.82
C HIS A 82 -7.08 11.06 -23.42
N LEU A 83 -5.98 11.37 -22.74
CA LEU A 83 -4.93 12.26 -23.22
C LEU A 83 -4.23 11.69 -24.48
N LEU A 84 -3.94 10.38 -24.52
CA LEU A 84 -3.40 9.72 -25.72
C LEU A 84 -4.39 9.79 -26.89
N LEU A 85 -5.69 9.60 -26.64
CA LEU A 85 -6.72 9.75 -27.66
C LEU A 85 -6.85 11.20 -28.15
N VAL A 86 -6.71 12.18 -27.25
CA VAL A 86 -6.68 13.60 -27.60
C VAL A 86 -5.46 13.90 -28.46
N GLU A 87 -4.26 13.45 -28.07
CA GLU A 87 -3.02 13.63 -28.83
C GLU A 87 -3.14 13.02 -30.24
N ASP A 88 -3.58 11.76 -30.34
CA ASP A 88 -3.80 11.05 -31.61
C ASP A 88 -4.80 11.79 -32.51
N ASN A 89 -5.90 12.29 -31.93
CA ASN A 89 -6.91 13.02 -32.68
C ASN A 89 -6.39 14.40 -33.10
N LEU A 90 -5.68 15.13 -32.23
CA LEU A 90 -5.08 16.44 -32.54
C LEU A 90 -4.08 16.33 -33.70
N GLU A 91 -3.21 15.32 -33.70
CA GLU A 91 -2.24 15.12 -34.77
C GLU A 91 -2.92 14.88 -36.12
N LYS A 92 -3.92 13.98 -36.14
CA LYS A 92 -4.68 13.67 -37.35
C LYS A 92 -5.40 14.89 -37.90
N VAL A 93 -5.83 15.78 -37.01
CA VAL A 93 -6.52 17.03 -37.36
C VAL A 93 -5.55 18.06 -37.87
N GLY A 94 -4.43 18.26 -37.18
CA GLY A 94 -3.34 19.12 -37.63
C GLY A 94 -2.95 18.81 -39.05
N ASN A 95 -2.60 17.54 -39.31
CA ASN A 95 -2.22 17.09 -40.64
C ASN A 95 -3.32 17.30 -41.69
N GLY A 96 -4.60 17.23 -41.32
CA GLY A 96 -5.73 17.50 -42.22
C GLY A 96 -6.04 18.99 -42.44
N LEU A 97 -5.53 19.86 -41.57
CA LEU A 97 -5.73 21.31 -41.60
C LEU A 97 -4.52 22.08 -42.11
N LEU A 98 -3.30 21.51 -42.02
CA LEU A 98 -2.06 22.14 -42.50
C LEU A 98 -2.12 22.51 -44.00
N ASP A 99 -2.86 21.73 -44.80
CA ASP A 99 -3.05 21.97 -46.23
C ASP A 99 -4.26 22.86 -46.56
N LYS A 100 -4.99 23.36 -45.55
CA LYS A 100 -6.19 24.19 -45.73
C LYS A 100 -5.91 25.63 -45.26
N THR A 101 -6.33 26.61 -46.06
CA THR A 101 -6.13 28.02 -45.75
C THR A 101 -6.97 28.43 -44.53
N PHE A 102 -6.41 29.29 -43.66
CA PHE A 102 -7.00 29.70 -42.38
C PHE A 102 -8.36 30.41 -42.52
N ASP A 103 -8.65 30.97 -43.70
CA ASP A 103 -9.94 31.57 -44.06
C ASP A 103 -11.07 30.53 -44.23
N GLN A 104 -10.73 29.23 -44.25
CA GLN A 104 -11.69 28.12 -44.28
C GLN A 104 -11.92 27.49 -42.91
N LEU A 105 -11.20 27.94 -41.87
CA LEU A 105 -11.43 27.49 -40.50
C LEU A 105 -12.57 28.29 -39.90
N ASP A 106 -13.77 27.67 -39.90
CA ASP A 106 -14.97 28.18 -39.23
C ASP A 106 -14.65 28.60 -37.78
N ASP A 107 -15.30 29.65 -37.28
CA ASP A 107 -15.12 30.17 -35.91
C ASP A 107 -15.28 29.07 -34.85
N LYS A 108 -16.11 28.07 -35.17
CA LYS A 108 -16.28 26.86 -34.35
C LYS A 108 -14.97 26.10 -34.15
N VAL A 109 -14.14 25.94 -35.19
CA VAL A 109 -12.88 25.21 -35.09
C VAL A 109 -11.90 25.97 -34.18
N ARG A 110 -11.82 27.30 -34.32
CA ARG A 110 -11.00 28.15 -33.44
C ARG A 110 -11.49 28.08 -31.98
N LEU A 111 -12.81 28.12 -31.76
CA LEU A 111 -13.40 28.00 -30.43
C LEU A 111 -13.04 26.65 -29.78
N THR A 112 -13.14 25.55 -30.54
CA THR A 112 -12.79 24.21 -30.05
C THR A 112 -11.31 24.12 -29.68
N PHE A 113 -10.40 24.68 -30.49
CA PHE A 113 -8.98 24.73 -30.14
C PHE A 113 -8.75 25.53 -28.86
N ASN A 114 -9.34 26.71 -28.72
CA ASN A 114 -9.22 27.50 -27.48
C ASN A 114 -9.76 26.76 -26.25
N GLN A 115 -10.89 26.05 -26.39
CA GLN A 115 -11.45 25.24 -25.31
C GLN A 115 -10.52 24.10 -24.91
N MET A 116 -9.91 23.39 -25.88
CA MET A 116 -8.94 22.34 -25.60
C MET A 116 -7.72 22.84 -24.85
N ASN A 117 -7.11 23.93 -25.31
CA ASN A 117 -5.94 24.51 -24.64
C ASN A 117 -6.28 24.95 -23.21
N ASN A 118 -7.48 25.52 -23.00
CA ASN A 118 -7.93 25.87 -21.66
C ASN A 118 -8.19 24.65 -20.78
N THR A 119 -8.75 23.56 -21.32
CA THR A 119 -8.95 22.31 -20.56
C THR A 119 -7.61 21.67 -20.17
N VAL A 120 -6.66 21.59 -21.11
CA VAL A 120 -5.34 20.98 -20.89
C VAL A 120 -4.50 21.83 -19.92
N ASN A 121 -4.50 23.16 -20.05
CA ASN A 121 -3.73 24.03 -19.14
C ASN A 121 -4.32 24.14 -17.73
N ASN A 122 -5.63 23.92 -17.57
CA ASN A 122 -6.29 23.89 -16.26
C ASN A 122 -6.44 22.46 -15.71
N PHE A 123 -5.70 21.51 -16.27
CA PHE A 123 -5.79 20.12 -15.88
C PHE A 123 -5.16 19.90 -14.50
N ASP A 124 -5.96 19.44 -13.54
CA ASP A 124 -5.50 18.99 -12.23
C ASP A 124 -5.79 17.50 -12.09
N ILE A 125 -4.72 16.69 -12.02
CA ILE A 125 -4.74 15.23 -11.90
C ILE A 125 -5.51 14.78 -10.65
N LYS A 126 -5.61 15.62 -9.60
CA LYS A 126 -6.22 15.26 -8.32
C LYS A 126 -7.72 15.51 -8.21
N ALA A 127 -8.33 16.23 -9.16
CA ALA A 127 -9.75 16.57 -9.08
C ALA A 127 -10.61 15.60 -9.91
N ALA A 128 -11.55 14.89 -9.26
CA ALA A 128 -12.52 14.02 -9.94
C ALA A 128 -13.35 14.76 -11.01
N GLY A 129 -13.53 16.08 -10.87
CA GLY A 129 -14.17 16.92 -11.88
C GLY A 129 -13.38 17.07 -13.19
N THR A 130 -12.09 16.73 -13.19
CA THR A 130 -11.22 16.86 -14.37
C THR A 130 -11.54 15.80 -15.43
N LEU A 131 -11.88 14.56 -15.05
CA LEU A 131 -12.26 13.49 -15.98
C LEU A 131 -13.53 13.84 -16.77
N ASN A 132 -14.56 14.35 -16.09
CA ASN A 132 -15.80 14.78 -16.75
C ASN A 132 -15.55 15.90 -17.77
N LYS A 133 -14.70 16.88 -17.42
CA LYS A 133 -14.31 17.96 -18.33
C LYS A 133 -13.51 17.43 -19.52
N LEU A 134 -12.67 16.43 -19.32
CA LEU A 134 -11.89 15.80 -20.39
C LEU A 134 -12.80 15.04 -21.36
N ASP A 135 -13.76 14.27 -20.84
CA ASP A 135 -14.79 13.58 -21.63
C ASP A 135 -15.60 14.58 -22.47
N GLU A 136 -16.00 15.72 -21.86
CA GLU A 136 -16.69 16.81 -22.55
C GLU A 136 -15.82 17.45 -23.65
N THR A 137 -14.55 17.73 -23.36
CA THR A 137 -13.61 18.30 -24.33
C THR A 137 -13.34 17.35 -25.50
N ILE A 138 -13.23 16.04 -25.25
CA ILE A 138 -13.10 15.03 -26.32
C ILE A 138 -14.37 14.98 -27.17
N GLY A 139 -15.54 15.05 -26.54
CA GLY A 139 -16.83 15.14 -27.23
C GLY A 139 -16.92 16.37 -28.13
N ASN A 140 -16.64 17.55 -27.58
CA ASN A 140 -16.64 18.82 -28.31
C ASN A 140 -15.63 18.84 -29.45
N LEU A 141 -14.43 18.27 -29.23
CA LEU A 141 -13.44 18.09 -30.29
C LEU A 141 -14.04 17.24 -31.40
N ASN A 142 -14.57 16.06 -31.09
CA ASN A 142 -15.13 15.18 -32.08
C ASN A 142 -16.27 15.82 -32.90
N ASP A 143 -17.14 16.58 -32.24
CA ASP A 143 -18.23 17.31 -32.89
C ASP A 143 -17.69 18.37 -33.84
N ALA A 144 -16.72 19.18 -33.40
CA ALA A 144 -16.04 20.15 -34.26
C ALA A 144 -15.33 19.47 -35.44
N LEU A 145 -14.68 18.34 -35.21
CA LEU A 145 -14.05 17.58 -36.26
C LEU A 145 -15.06 17.00 -37.24
N SER A 146 -16.29 16.71 -36.82
CA SER A 146 -17.34 16.19 -37.71
C SER A 146 -17.81 17.24 -38.72
N THR A 147 -17.61 18.53 -38.45
CA THR A 147 -17.99 19.61 -39.37
C THR A 147 -16.99 19.80 -40.51
N ILE A 148 -15.72 19.36 -40.32
CA ILE A 148 -14.66 19.52 -41.33
C ILE A 148 -15.01 18.75 -42.61
N PRO A 149 -15.05 19.40 -43.80
CA PRO A 149 -15.28 18.70 -45.06
C PRO A 149 -14.22 17.62 -45.30
N GLY A 150 -14.68 16.37 -45.54
CA GLY A 150 -13.85 15.19 -45.77
C GLY A 150 -13.58 14.31 -44.55
N SER A 151 -13.95 14.76 -43.34
CA SER A 151 -13.76 14.00 -42.09
C SER A 151 -15.02 13.22 -41.65
N LYS A 152 -16.17 13.45 -42.31
CA LYS A 152 -17.51 12.92 -41.96
C LYS A 152 -17.67 11.40 -42.04
N ALA A 153 -16.67 10.69 -42.58
CA ALA A 153 -16.67 9.23 -42.66
C ALA A 153 -15.45 8.61 -41.98
N GLN A 154 -14.63 9.42 -41.31
CA GLN A 154 -13.43 8.97 -40.62
C GLN A 154 -13.81 8.35 -39.27
N PRO A 155 -13.51 7.04 -39.03
CA PRO A 155 -13.69 6.42 -37.73
C PRO A 155 -12.88 7.13 -36.66
N ARG A 156 -13.48 7.39 -35.50
CA ARG A 156 -12.83 8.07 -34.38
C ARG A 156 -13.16 7.41 -33.07
N ILE A 157 -12.14 7.20 -32.25
CA ILE A 157 -12.28 6.70 -30.89
C ILE A 157 -12.35 7.88 -29.93
N LEU A 158 -13.36 7.87 -29.07
CA LEU A 158 -13.54 8.85 -27.99
C LEU A 158 -13.12 8.27 -26.65
N LYS A 159 -13.47 7.01 -26.41
CA LYS A 159 -13.06 6.27 -25.21
C LYS A 159 -13.11 4.78 -25.41
N TYR A 160 -12.45 4.03 -24.55
CA TYR A 160 -12.60 2.58 -24.47
C TYR A 160 -12.57 2.07 -23.02
N THR A 161 -13.10 0.88 -22.76
CA THR A 161 -13.14 0.28 -21.43
C THR A 161 -13.11 -1.25 -21.54
N PRO A 162 -12.49 -1.99 -20.60
CA PRO A 162 -11.69 -1.47 -19.51
C PRO A 162 -10.31 -0.96 -19.99
N ASN A 163 -9.67 -0.12 -19.18
CA ASN A 163 -8.28 0.33 -19.34
C ASN A 163 -7.29 -0.60 -18.62
N ALA A 164 -7.77 -1.49 -17.76
CA ALA A 164 -7.02 -2.51 -17.06
C ALA A 164 -7.70 -3.88 -17.18
N VAL A 165 -6.91 -4.94 -17.26
CA VAL A 165 -7.38 -6.33 -17.36
C VAL A 165 -6.65 -7.18 -16.33
N GLY A 166 -7.37 -8.08 -15.66
CA GLY A 166 -6.81 -9.12 -14.81
C GLY A 166 -7.21 -10.50 -15.32
N SER A 167 -6.49 -11.54 -14.91
CA SER A 167 -6.71 -12.91 -15.42
C SER A 167 -8.16 -13.37 -15.19
N SER A 168 -8.70 -13.04 -14.03
CA SER A 168 -10.06 -13.37 -13.58
C SER A 168 -11.15 -12.40 -14.08
N TRP A 169 -10.79 -11.32 -14.78
CA TRP A 169 -11.75 -10.28 -15.16
C TRP A 169 -12.39 -10.60 -16.52
N ASN A 170 -13.66 -10.21 -16.69
CA ASN A 170 -14.28 -10.19 -18.01
C ASN A 170 -13.62 -9.09 -18.85
N SER A 171 -13.12 -9.44 -20.04
CA SER A 171 -12.15 -8.59 -20.75
C SER A 171 -12.60 -8.23 -22.15
N ASN A 172 -13.89 -7.99 -22.35
CA ASN A 172 -14.30 -7.34 -23.59
C ASN A 172 -13.85 -5.88 -23.58
N LEU A 173 -12.98 -5.51 -24.52
CA LEU A 173 -12.60 -4.12 -24.79
C LEU A 173 -13.70 -3.46 -25.62
N VAL A 174 -14.42 -2.54 -24.99
CA VAL A 174 -15.49 -1.76 -25.59
C VAL A 174 -14.97 -0.39 -25.98
N PHE A 175 -14.92 -0.11 -27.27
CA PHE A 175 -14.56 1.19 -27.83
C PHE A 175 -15.84 1.96 -28.15
N LYS A 176 -15.93 3.22 -27.73
CA LYS A 176 -17.01 4.15 -28.08
C LYS A 176 -16.44 5.28 -28.93
N GLY A 177 -17.21 5.69 -29.93
CA GLY A 177 -16.71 6.59 -30.95
C GLY A 177 -17.77 7.08 -31.92
N SER A 178 -17.29 7.57 -33.07
CA SER A 178 -18.13 7.98 -34.19
C SER A 178 -17.63 7.37 -35.49
N PHE A 179 -18.57 7.04 -36.38
CA PHE A 179 -18.31 6.46 -37.70
C PHE A 179 -17.50 5.16 -37.67
N LEU A 180 -17.58 4.39 -36.57
CA LEU A 180 -16.84 3.13 -36.41
C LEU A 180 -17.35 2.05 -37.38
N GLY A 181 -18.64 2.08 -37.68
CA GLY A 181 -19.31 1.21 -38.66
C GLY A 181 -18.93 1.49 -40.11
N LYS A 182 -18.29 2.65 -40.40
CA LYS A 182 -17.81 2.98 -41.76
C LYS A 182 -16.49 2.30 -42.13
N ALA A 183 -15.84 1.65 -41.19
CA ALA A 183 -14.61 0.90 -41.44
C ALA A 183 -14.91 -0.36 -42.28
N LYS A 184 -14.20 -0.51 -43.40
CA LYS A 184 -14.26 -1.71 -44.25
C LYS A 184 -13.47 -2.87 -43.67
N LYS A 185 -12.31 -2.55 -43.08
CA LYS A 185 -11.50 -3.48 -42.31
C LYS A 185 -11.13 -2.82 -41.00
N LEU A 186 -11.11 -3.63 -39.97
CA LEU A 186 -10.72 -3.22 -38.64
C LEU A 186 -9.94 -4.36 -38.00
N SER A 187 -8.90 -4.03 -37.26
CA SER A 187 -8.14 -5.00 -36.48
C SER A 187 -7.56 -4.34 -35.25
N LEU A 188 -7.56 -5.07 -34.14
CA LEU A 188 -6.86 -4.71 -32.93
C LEU A 188 -5.88 -5.84 -32.64
N ASP A 189 -4.62 -5.50 -32.43
CA ASP A 189 -3.62 -6.44 -31.96
C ASP A 189 -2.78 -5.80 -30.85
N PHE A 190 -2.36 -6.63 -29.90
CA PHE A 190 -1.42 -6.24 -28.85
C PHE A 190 -0.18 -7.13 -29.01
N ASN A 191 0.97 -6.52 -29.30
CA ASN A 191 2.22 -7.22 -29.55
C ASN A 191 2.07 -8.39 -30.56
N GLY A 192 1.31 -8.17 -31.64
CA GLY A 192 1.05 -9.18 -32.67
C GLY A 192 -0.03 -10.21 -32.35
N VAL A 193 -0.58 -10.22 -31.12
CA VAL A 193 -1.72 -11.08 -30.76
C VAL A 193 -3.02 -10.38 -31.13
N LYS A 194 -3.75 -10.92 -32.11
CA LYS A 194 -5.00 -10.33 -32.60
C LYS A 194 -6.15 -10.53 -31.63
N CYS A 195 -6.87 -9.46 -31.34
CA CYS A 195 -8.15 -9.50 -30.64
C CYS A 195 -9.28 -9.90 -31.60
N LYS A 196 -10.23 -10.69 -31.11
CA LYS A 196 -11.39 -11.10 -31.89
C LYS A 196 -12.45 -10.01 -31.84
N LEU A 197 -12.90 -9.53 -33.00
CA LEU A 197 -14.03 -8.61 -33.08
C LEU A 197 -15.32 -9.35 -32.70
N VAL A 198 -16.03 -8.85 -31.69
CA VAL A 198 -17.32 -9.37 -31.21
C VAL A 198 -18.48 -8.62 -31.87
N SER A 199 -18.41 -7.29 -31.90
CA SER A 199 -19.45 -6.46 -32.53
C SER A 199 -18.88 -5.14 -33.06
N ASN A 200 -19.47 -4.61 -34.13
CA ASN A 200 -19.17 -3.27 -34.67
C ASN A 200 -20.46 -2.56 -35.09
N THR A 201 -20.66 -1.35 -34.60
CA THR A 201 -21.79 -0.45 -34.91
C THR A 201 -21.23 0.94 -35.25
N GLU A 202 -22.07 1.89 -35.65
CA GLU A 202 -21.60 3.25 -35.95
C GLU A 202 -20.90 3.95 -34.78
N ASN A 203 -21.26 3.62 -33.53
CA ASN A 203 -20.79 4.33 -32.34
C ASN A 203 -20.05 3.44 -31.32
N GLN A 204 -20.01 2.12 -31.55
CA GLN A 204 -19.43 1.18 -30.61
C GLN A 204 -18.80 -0.03 -31.31
N MET A 205 -17.63 -0.43 -30.84
CA MET A 205 -16.98 -1.70 -31.18
C MET A 205 -16.64 -2.48 -29.93
N ILE A 206 -16.69 -3.80 -30.01
CA ILE A 206 -16.33 -4.69 -28.90
C ILE A 206 -15.33 -5.71 -29.43
N PHE A 207 -14.20 -5.82 -28.75
CA PHE A 207 -13.19 -6.85 -29.01
C PHE A 207 -13.05 -7.75 -27.78
N GLU A 208 -12.93 -9.04 -28.00
CA GLU A 208 -12.55 -9.99 -26.96
C GLU A 208 -11.03 -9.89 -26.72
N TYR A 209 -10.63 -9.53 -25.50
CA TYR A 209 -9.21 -9.45 -25.14
C TYR A 209 -8.59 -10.84 -25.00
N PRO A 210 -7.44 -11.10 -25.65
CA PRO A 210 -6.81 -12.42 -25.65
C PRO A 210 -6.43 -12.91 -24.24
N GLN A 211 -6.88 -14.10 -23.87
CA GLN A 211 -6.53 -14.72 -22.57
C GLN A 211 -5.02 -14.93 -22.40
N ALA A 212 -4.30 -15.24 -23.49
CA ALA A 212 -2.86 -15.39 -23.49
C ALA A 212 -2.10 -14.15 -23.01
N LEU A 213 -2.72 -12.96 -23.14
CA LEU A 213 -2.12 -11.70 -22.70
C LEU A 213 -2.40 -11.40 -21.23
N LYS A 214 -3.28 -12.12 -20.52
CA LYS A 214 -3.64 -11.78 -19.12
C LYS A 214 -2.70 -12.34 -18.05
N ASN A 215 -1.71 -13.14 -18.45
CA ASN A 215 -0.82 -13.83 -17.53
C ASN A 215 0.43 -13.00 -17.21
N SER A 216 0.27 -11.78 -16.70
CA SER A 216 1.42 -11.03 -16.20
C SER A 216 1.76 -11.38 -14.74
N LYS A 217 3.02 -11.17 -14.37
CA LYS A 217 3.55 -11.23 -13.01
C LYS A 217 3.69 -9.83 -12.37
N SER A 218 3.56 -8.78 -13.16
CA SER A 218 3.75 -7.38 -12.78
C SER A 218 2.67 -6.51 -13.42
N VAL A 219 2.54 -5.25 -12.99
CA VAL A 219 1.68 -4.30 -13.70
C VAL A 219 2.38 -3.92 -15.01
N ASP A 220 1.91 -4.49 -16.11
CA ASP A 220 2.52 -4.28 -17.43
C ASP A 220 1.68 -3.34 -18.29
N LYS A 221 2.35 -2.43 -19.00
CA LYS A 221 1.74 -1.58 -20.03
C LYS A 221 1.73 -2.34 -21.35
N LEU A 222 0.55 -2.66 -21.86
CA LEU A 222 0.38 -3.29 -23.17
C LEU A 222 -0.17 -2.27 -24.15
N TYR A 223 0.64 -1.97 -25.16
CA TYR A 223 0.25 -1.11 -26.28
C TYR A 223 -0.30 -1.97 -27.41
N GLY A 224 -1.49 -1.61 -27.86
CA GLY A 224 -2.17 -2.22 -28.99
C GLY A 224 -2.32 -1.23 -30.14
N ASP A 225 -2.40 -1.79 -31.33
CA ASP A 225 -2.61 -1.06 -32.58
C ASP A 225 -4.02 -1.31 -33.09
N LEU A 226 -4.89 -0.33 -32.93
CA LEU A 226 -6.24 -0.35 -33.47
C LEU A 226 -6.24 0.28 -34.86
N ASN A 227 -6.28 -0.57 -35.88
CA ASN A 227 -6.20 -0.18 -37.28
C ASN A 227 -7.58 -0.16 -37.93
N PHE A 228 -7.83 0.87 -38.73
CA PHE A 228 -9.02 1.08 -39.54
C PHE A 228 -8.64 1.26 -41.01
N GLU A 229 -9.36 0.59 -41.92
CA GLU A 229 -9.37 0.91 -43.34
C GLU A 229 -10.75 1.43 -43.73
N TYR A 230 -10.85 2.65 -44.24
CA TYR A 230 -12.13 3.29 -44.56
C TYR A 230 -12.09 4.07 -45.89
N LYS A 231 -13.26 4.43 -46.42
CA LYS A 231 -13.40 5.30 -47.60
C LYS A 231 -14.17 6.56 -47.19
N ALA A 232 -13.64 7.74 -47.54
CA ALA A 232 -14.27 9.02 -47.26
C ALA A 232 -15.53 9.30 -48.12
N GLY A 233 -15.71 8.55 -49.21
CA GLY A 233 -16.83 8.63 -50.15
C GLY A 233 -16.74 7.56 -51.25
N LEU A 234 -17.75 7.47 -52.11
CA LEU A 234 -17.88 6.40 -53.12
C LEU A 234 -16.63 6.23 -54.00
N PHE A 235 -16.05 7.35 -54.44
CA PHE A 235 -14.90 7.39 -55.36
C PHE A 235 -13.55 7.62 -54.67
N SER A 236 -13.52 7.70 -53.34
CA SER A 236 -12.27 7.94 -52.61
C SER A 236 -11.40 6.69 -52.52
N LYS A 237 -10.07 6.89 -52.52
CA LYS A 237 -9.10 5.84 -52.19
C LYS A 237 -9.30 5.41 -50.73
N THR A 238 -9.06 4.12 -50.47
CA THR A 238 -9.07 3.59 -49.11
C THR A 238 -7.96 4.27 -48.30
N LYS A 239 -8.32 4.84 -47.15
CA LYS A 239 -7.39 5.43 -46.20
C LYS A 239 -7.22 4.47 -45.02
N LYS A 240 -6.02 4.50 -44.43
CA LYS A 240 -5.69 3.75 -43.22
C LYS A 240 -5.49 4.71 -42.05
N ILE A 241 -6.00 4.35 -40.89
CA ILE A 241 -5.78 5.06 -39.63
C ILE A 241 -5.44 4.04 -38.56
N SER A 242 -4.43 4.34 -37.75
CA SER A 242 -4.13 3.58 -36.53
C SER A 242 -4.37 4.45 -35.29
N TYR A 243 -4.80 3.83 -34.21
CA TYR A 243 -4.88 4.41 -32.87
C TYR A 243 -4.07 3.55 -31.92
N LYS A 244 -3.30 4.19 -31.04
CA LYS A 244 -2.61 3.49 -29.96
C LYS A 244 -3.58 3.25 -28.81
N VAL A 245 -3.70 1.99 -28.40
CA VAL A 245 -4.56 1.55 -27.29
C VAL A 245 -3.66 1.09 -26.16
N LEU A 246 -3.75 1.73 -25.00
CA LEU A 246 -3.04 1.28 -23.80
C LEU A 246 -3.99 0.47 -22.91
N VAL A 247 -3.57 -0.74 -22.56
CA VAL A 247 -4.23 -1.57 -21.55
C VAL A 247 -3.20 -1.96 -20.50
N PHE A 248 -3.55 -1.79 -19.23
CA PHE A 248 -2.74 -2.27 -18.12
C PHE A 248 -3.08 -3.72 -17.81
N ASN A 249 -2.08 -4.59 -17.83
CA ASN A 249 -2.25 -5.96 -17.37
C ASN A 249 -1.96 -6.01 -15.88
N ILE A 250 -2.97 -6.39 -15.11
CA ILE A 250 -2.91 -6.45 -13.65
C ILE A 250 -2.83 -7.93 -13.26
N PRO A 251 -1.76 -8.34 -12.56
CA PRO A 251 -1.65 -9.71 -12.08
C PRO A 251 -2.68 -9.95 -10.99
N ASP A 252 -3.15 -11.19 -10.80
CA ASP A 252 -4.14 -11.47 -9.75
C ASP A 252 -3.56 -11.23 -8.35
N LYS A 253 -2.26 -11.50 -8.18
CA LYS A 253 -1.51 -11.26 -6.96
C LYS A 253 -1.02 -9.82 -6.92
N PHE A 254 -1.58 -9.03 -6.00
CA PHE A 254 -1.14 -7.67 -5.73
C PHE A 254 0.07 -7.62 -4.79
N GLY A 255 0.20 -8.57 -3.89
CA GLY A 255 1.25 -8.50 -2.87
C GLY A 255 1.20 -9.64 -1.88
N ASN A 256 1.90 -9.46 -0.76
CA ASN A 256 1.88 -10.38 0.36
C ASN A 256 1.51 -9.61 1.63
N TYR A 257 0.90 -10.30 2.58
CA TYR A 257 0.70 -9.80 3.93
C TYR A 257 1.36 -10.72 4.95
N ASN A 258 1.77 -10.11 6.05
CA ASN A 258 2.15 -10.80 7.27
C ASN A 258 1.44 -10.13 8.46
N LEU A 259 0.71 -10.90 9.26
CA LEU A 259 -0.01 -10.43 10.42
C LEU A 259 0.63 -10.94 11.71
N GLU A 260 0.99 -10.00 12.57
CA GLU A 260 1.44 -10.24 13.93
C GLU A 260 0.40 -9.72 14.92
N ALA A 261 0.18 -10.45 16.00
CA ALA A 261 -0.70 -10.05 17.10
C ALA A 261 0.08 -10.04 18.42
N LYS A 262 -0.13 -9.00 19.22
CA LYS A 262 0.30 -8.95 20.61
C LYS A 262 -0.82 -9.51 21.48
N VAL A 263 -0.51 -10.61 22.17
CA VAL A 263 -1.48 -11.37 22.96
C VAL A 263 -1.07 -11.31 24.42
N ASP A 264 -2.04 -11.07 25.30
CA ASP A 264 -1.87 -11.22 26.74
C ASP A 264 -1.63 -12.70 27.06
N GLY A 265 -0.44 -12.99 27.56
CA GLY A 265 -0.06 -14.29 28.06
C GLY A 265 0.45 -14.20 29.49
N GLU A 266 0.90 -15.34 29.95
CA GLU A 266 1.48 -15.54 31.27
C GLU A 266 2.87 -16.15 31.08
N GLU A 267 3.88 -15.60 31.76
CA GLU A 267 5.22 -16.18 31.82
C GLU A 267 5.50 -16.64 33.25
N MET A 268 6.13 -17.81 33.36
CA MET A 268 6.62 -18.32 34.62
C MET A 268 8.04 -17.80 34.85
N GLU A 269 8.18 -16.83 35.74
CA GLU A 269 9.49 -16.47 36.28
C GLU A 269 9.89 -17.50 37.33
N SER A 270 11.15 -17.93 37.33
CA SER A 270 11.67 -18.85 38.34
C SER A 270 13.00 -18.38 38.91
N PHE A 271 13.25 -18.73 40.17
CA PHE A 271 14.45 -18.35 40.90
C PHE A 271 14.85 -19.48 41.86
N ILE A 272 16.14 -19.81 41.89
CA ILE A 272 16.68 -20.81 42.83
C ILE A 272 17.07 -20.10 44.14
N ARG A 273 16.43 -20.49 45.23
CA ARG A 273 16.70 -20.01 46.58
C ARG A 273 17.49 -21.06 47.36
N ASN A 274 18.43 -20.57 48.16
CA ASN A 274 19.24 -21.38 49.06
C ASN A 274 19.09 -20.82 50.48
N GLU A 275 18.87 -21.69 51.45
CA GLU A 275 18.84 -21.33 52.87
C GLU A 275 19.65 -22.30 53.70
N GLU A 276 20.18 -21.82 54.82
CA GLU A 276 20.98 -22.61 55.73
C GLU A 276 20.45 -22.48 57.16
N TYR A 277 20.28 -23.61 57.81
CA TYR A 277 19.81 -23.72 59.18
C TYR A 277 20.85 -24.46 60.01
N ASN A 278 21.36 -23.78 61.04
CA ASN A 278 22.42 -24.29 61.91
C ASN A 278 21.90 -24.47 63.32
N TYR A 279 21.88 -25.71 63.78
CA TYR A 279 21.51 -26.05 65.15
C TYR A 279 22.69 -26.68 65.87
N ARG A 280 22.89 -26.25 67.10
CA ARG A 280 23.91 -26.79 68.00
C ARG A 280 23.29 -27.03 69.35
N ASN A 281 23.70 -28.12 69.98
CA ASN A 281 23.31 -28.39 71.35
C ASN A 281 24.41 -27.97 72.33
N GLU A 282 24.00 -27.57 73.52
CA GLU A 282 24.94 -27.33 74.62
C GLU A 282 25.40 -28.65 75.23
N HIS A 283 26.50 -28.62 75.98
CA HIS A 283 26.98 -29.82 76.67
C HIS A 283 25.91 -30.39 77.59
N CYS A 284 25.84 -31.72 77.68
CA CYS A 284 24.96 -32.44 78.61
C CYS A 284 23.47 -32.11 78.50
N SER A 285 23.02 -31.54 77.38
CA SER A 285 21.67 -30.97 77.22
C SER A 285 20.63 -31.94 76.67
N GLY A 286 20.94 -33.25 76.65
CA GLY A 286 20.05 -34.29 76.13
C GLY A 286 19.76 -34.13 74.63
N THR A 287 18.67 -34.72 74.14
CA THR A 287 18.25 -34.56 72.73
C THR A 287 17.24 -33.42 72.61
N LYS A 288 17.42 -32.54 71.61
CA LYS A 288 16.48 -31.46 71.31
C LYS A 288 15.91 -31.62 69.89
N ASN A 289 14.59 -31.55 69.77
CA ASN A 289 13.93 -31.48 68.47
C ASN A 289 14.02 -30.06 67.90
N GLN A 290 14.25 -29.98 66.60
CA GLN A 290 14.36 -28.74 65.85
C GLN A 290 13.35 -28.74 64.71
N THR A 291 12.74 -27.58 64.47
CA THR A 291 11.82 -27.36 63.35
C THR A 291 12.11 -25.99 62.77
N SER A 292 12.41 -25.94 61.47
CA SER A 292 12.48 -24.68 60.72
C SER A 292 11.40 -24.62 59.68
N ASN A 293 10.72 -23.48 59.62
CA ASN A 293 9.72 -23.18 58.62
C ASN A 293 10.40 -22.45 57.46
N VAL A 294 10.31 -23.02 56.26
CA VAL A 294 10.74 -22.37 55.02
C VAL A 294 9.49 -21.88 54.32
N ASN A 295 9.40 -20.57 54.08
CA ASN A 295 8.24 -19.96 53.44
C ASN A 295 8.61 -19.37 52.07
N ALA A 296 7.68 -19.45 51.12
CA ALA A 296 7.79 -18.76 49.85
C ALA A 296 7.85 -17.24 50.06
N ARG A 297 8.55 -16.52 49.17
CA ARG A 297 8.47 -15.05 49.13
C ARG A 297 7.05 -14.59 48.79
N GLU A 298 6.70 -13.37 49.19
CA GLU A 298 5.39 -12.78 48.89
C GLU A 298 5.14 -12.75 47.37
N GLY A 299 4.02 -13.33 46.94
CA GLY A 299 3.66 -13.47 45.52
C GLY A 299 4.39 -14.59 44.76
N TRP A 300 5.22 -15.40 45.43
CA TRP A 300 5.90 -16.56 44.86
C TRP A 300 5.31 -17.87 45.39
N MET A 301 5.51 -18.94 44.62
CA MET A 301 5.16 -20.31 44.96
C MET A 301 6.42 -21.19 44.92
N ILE A 302 6.51 -22.18 45.79
CA ILE A 302 7.59 -23.17 45.78
C ILE A 302 7.25 -24.29 44.79
N ASP A 303 8.21 -24.63 43.94
CA ASP A 303 8.20 -25.86 43.16
C ASP A 303 8.56 -27.03 44.10
N LEU A 304 7.54 -27.82 44.44
CA LEU A 304 7.64 -28.88 45.44
C LEU A 304 8.60 -30.02 45.04
N GLU A 305 8.81 -30.21 43.74
CA GLU A 305 9.69 -31.25 43.19
C GLU A 305 11.16 -30.81 43.21
N SER A 306 11.41 -29.51 43.31
CA SER A 306 12.76 -28.93 43.31
C SER A 306 13.45 -28.88 44.67
N ILE A 307 12.78 -29.29 45.74
CA ILE A 307 13.29 -29.14 47.11
C ILE A 307 14.36 -30.20 47.40
N GLU A 308 15.60 -29.75 47.54
CA GLU A 308 16.77 -30.56 47.87
C GLU A 308 17.37 -30.13 49.22
N VAL A 309 17.73 -31.09 50.07
CA VAL A 309 18.34 -30.81 51.38
C VAL A 309 19.67 -31.54 51.51
N ALA A 310 20.75 -30.78 51.64
CA ALA A 310 22.05 -31.27 52.06
C ALA A 310 22.16 -31.23 53.58
N VAL A 311 22.55 -32.35 54.19
CA VAL A 311 22.61 -32.53 55.64
C VAL A 311 24.04 -32.75 56.09
N ASP A 312 24.50 -31.94 57.03
CA ASP A 312 25.75 -32.13 57.77
C ASP A 312 25.43 -32.25 59.26
N LYS A 313 25.93 -33.28 59.93
CA LYS A 313 25.49 -33.63 61.30
C LYS A 313 26.53 -34.41 62.07
N THR A 314 26.51 -34.27 63.40
CA THR A 314 27.23 -35.18 64.31
C THR A 314 26.56 -36.56 64.35
N GLN A 315 27.32 -37.60 64.73
CA GLN A 315 26.92 -39.00 64.70
C GLN A 315 25.53 -39.27 65.31
N ASN A 316 25.22 -38.68 66.46
CA ASN A 316 23.95 -38.90 67.17
C ASN A 316 22.81 -37.96 66.74
N SER A 317 23.09 -36.91 65.96
CA SER A 317 22.05 -36.02 65.43
C SER A 317 21.34 -36.67 64.24
N GLN A 318 20.09 -36.26 63.97
CA GLN A 318 19.28 -36.80 62.89
C GLN A 318 18.50 -35.71 62.16
N PHE A 319 18.38 -35.85 60.84
CA PHE A 319 17.42 -35.13 60.04
C PHE A 319 16.24 -36.06 59.78
N ASN A 320 15.04 -35.64 60.16
CA ASN A 320 13.84 -36.48 60.15
C ASN A 320 13.06 -36.33 58.83
N GLY A 321 13.44 -35.37 57.98
CA GLY A 321 12.83 -35.15 56.67
C GLY A 321 12.14 -33.80 56.53
N ILE A 322 11.44 -33.66 55.40
CA ILE A 322 10.68 -32.47 55.02
C ILE A 322 9.21 -32.77 55.23
N PHE A 323 8.52 -31.92 55.99
CA PHE A 323 7.11 -32.07 56.36
C PHE A 323 6.28 -30.90 55.83
N ASP A 324 4.97 -31.09 55.80
CA ASP A 324 3.98 -30.04 55.50
C ASP A 324 4.28 -29.27 54.21
N LYS A 325 4.69 -29.99 53.16
CA LYS A 325 5.04 -29.42 51.85
C LYS A 325 3.81 -28.79 51.18
N THR A 326 3.84 -27.48 50.98
CA THR A 326 2.84 -26.73 50.23
C THR A 326 3.50 -25.74 49.28
N LYS A 327 2.74 -25.20 48.32
CA LYS A 327 3.25 -24.14 47.44
C LYS A 327 3.67 -22.86 48.18
N HIS A 328 3.27 -22.71 49.45
CA HIS A 328 3.57 -21.52 50.25
C HIS A 328 4.68 -21.74 51.28
N GLY A 329 5.07 -22.99 51.54
CA GLY A 329 6.10 -23.31 52.52
C GLY A 329 6.18 -24.79 52.86
N PHE A 330 7.21 -25.15 53.62
CA PHE A 330 7.46 -26.49 54.14
C PHE A 330 8.25 -26.43 55.45
N GLN A 331 8.32 -27.54 56.17
CA GLN A 331 9.07 -27.66 57.42
C GLN A 331 10.26 -28.60 57.30
N LEU A 332 11.41 -28.19 57.82
CA LEU A 332 12.58 -29.04 58.04
C LEU A 332 12.58 -29.50 59.49
N ARG A 333 12.46 -30.81 59.73
CA ARG A 333 12.47 -31.37 61.10
C ARG A 333 13.69 -32.24 61.32
N GLY A 334 14.26 -32.17 62.52
CA GLY A 334 15.39 -33.00 62.93
C GLY A 334 15.57 -32.99 64.44
N SER A 335 16.55 -33.73 64.92
CA SER A 335 16.95 -33.78 66.32
C SER A 335 18.45 -33.59 66.47
N VAL A 336 18.86 -32.76 67.42
CA VAL A 336 20.28 -32.56 67.77
C VAL A 336 20.55 -33.27 69.09
N ALA A 337 21.51 -34.19 69.07
CA ALA A 337 21.91 -34.96 70.24
C ALA A 337 23.42 -34.96 70.39
N ASN A 338 23.89 -34.89 71.63
CA ASN A 338 25.32 -34.89 71.94
C ASN A 338 25.93 -36.26 71.64
N SER A 339 27.20 -36.26 71.28
CA SER A 339 27.98 -37.46 71.02
C SER A 339 28.86 -37.74 72.23
N GLY A 340 28.38 -38.56 73.17
CA GLY A 340 29.10 -38.90 74.40
C GLY A 340 28.20 -39.00 75.63
N SER A 341 28.82 -39.23 76.79
CA SER A 341 28.15 -39.27 78.08
C SER A 341 28.77 -38.24 79.02
N CYS A 342 27.93 -37.48 79.72
CA CYS A 342 28.42 -36.59 80.76
C CYS A 342 28.68 -37.36 82.04
N GLY A 343 29.96 -37.44 82.43
CA GLY A 343 30.35 -38.03 83.69
C GLY A 343 29.91 -37.13 84.85
N LYS A 344 29.16 -37.70 85.80
CA LYS A 344 28.77 -37.00 87.03
C LYS A 344 29.39 -37.69 88.24
N VAL A 345 29.97 -36.89 89.13
CA VAL A 345 30.49 -37.34 90.43
C VAL A 345 29.88 -36.43 91.50
N PHE A 346 29.22 -37.02 92.49
CA PHE A 346 28.44 -36.30 93.52
C PHE A 346 27.45 -35.25 92.97
N GLY A 347 26.80 -35.56 91.84
CA GLY A 347 25.82 -34.67 91.22
C GLY A 347 26.40 -33.55 90.34
N HIS A 348 27.73 -33.33 90.36
CA HIS A 348 28.42 -32.35 89.54
C HIS A 348 28.98 -32.99 88.26
N ILE A 349 28.94 -32.24 87.14
CA ILE A 349 29.48 -32.68 85.86
C ILE A 349 31.01 -32.53 85.91
N VAL A 350 31.73 -33.65 85.78
CA VAL A 350 33.21 -33.70 85.80
C VAL A 350 33.80 -34.04 84.43
N SER A 351 32.97 -34.47 83.48
CA SER A 351 33.35 -34.72 82.09
C SER A 351 32.20 -34.30 81.18
N TYR A 352 32.53 -33.52 80.15
CA TYR A 352 31.57 -33.00 79.18
C TYR A 352 31.53 -33.89 77.94
N ASP A 353 30.33 -34.10 77.40
CA ASP A 353 30.12 -34.79 76.13
C ASP A 353 30.55 -33.94 74.93
N ALA A 354 30.69 -34.54 73.73
CA ALA A 354 30.86 -33.73 72.52
C ALA A 354 29.51 -33.13 72.10
N ARG A 355 29.50 -31.82 71.82
CA ARG A 355 28.27 -31.10 71.44
C ARG A 355 27.68 -31.68 70.16
N GLY A 356 26.37 -31.87 70.14
CA GLY A 356 25.65 -32.23 68.92
C GLY A 356 25.54 -31.04 67.96
N SER A 357 25.60 -31.29 66.65
CA SER A 357 25.27 -30.33 65.60
C SER A 357 24.37 -30.95 64.53
N LEU A 358 23.55 -30.08 63.92
CA LEU A 358 22.79 -30.37 62.71
C LEU A 358 22.78 -29.09 61.85
N LYS A 359 23.38 -29.18 60.67
CA LYS A 359 23.41 -28.14 59.65
C LYS A 359 22.61 -28.63 58.44
N LEU A 360 21.58 -27.89 58.07
CA LEU A 360 20.72 -28.18 56.93
C LEU A 360 20.90 -27.07 55.91
N LYS A 361 21.34 -27.41 54.70
CA LYS A 361 21.35 -26.50 53.56
C LYS A 361 20.26 -26.93 52.60
N VAL A 362 19.25 -26.09 52.40
CA VAL A 362 18.12 -26.38 51.52
C VAL A 362 18.21 -25.53 50.27
N THR A 363 17.98 -26.16 49.12
CA THR A 363 17.92 -25.54 47.80
C THR A 363 16.55 -25.83 47.20
N PHE A 364 15.87 -24.82 46.67
CA PHE A 364 14.57 -25.00 46.03
C PHE A 364 14.33 -23.91 44.98
N LYS A 365 13.48 -24.21 44.00
CA LYS A 365 12.98 -23.24 43.02
C LYS A 365 11.69 -22.61 43.54
N GLU A 366 11.64 -21.29 43.47
CA GLU A 366 10.40 -20.53 43.56
C GLU A 366 9.99 -20.09 42.15
N TYR A 367 8.69 -20.01 41.90
CA TYR A 367 8.13 -19.47 40.68
C TYR A 367 6.97 -18.51 40.95
N ARG A 368 6.74 -17.58 40.03
CA ARG A 368 5.53 -16.77 39.98
C ARG A 368 5.05 -16.61 38.54
N ILE A 369 3.75 -16.42 38.38
CA ILE A 369 3.13 -16.18 37.09
C ILE A 369 3.01 -14.66 36.92
N VAL A 370 3.70 -14.11 35.93
CA VAL A 370 3.64 -12.68 35.60
C VAL A 370 2.92 -12.46 34.27
N PRO A 371 2.08 -11.42 34.13
CA PRO A 371 1.53 -11.04 32.85
C PRO A 371 2.64 -10.70 31.87
N LYS A 372 2.59 -11.27 30.66
CA LYS A 372 3.54 -10.98 29.59
C LYS A 372 2.80 -10.78 28.27
N ILE A 373 3.10 -9.67 27.61
CA ILE A 373 2.65 -9.46 26.23
C ILE A 373 3.61 -10.23 25.32
N SER A 374 3.08 -11.21 24.59
CA SER A 374 3.84 -11.97 23.61
C SER A 374 3.41 -11.58 22.20
N THR A 375 4.37 -11.42 21.28
CA THR A 375 4.06 -11.28 19.86
C THR A 375 3.93 -12.67 19.25
N LYS A 376 2.78 -12.95 18.64
CA LYS A 376 2.52 -14.17 17.90
C LYS A 376 2.34 -13.84 16.43
N GLN A 377 3.04 -14.58 15.58
CA GLN A 377 2.76 -14.65 14.17
C GLN A 377 1.39 -15.31 13.98
N VAL A 378 0.44 -14.60 13.38
CA VAL A 378 -0.93 -15.10 13.18
C VAL A 378 -1.03 -15.81 11.85
N GLN A 379 -0.77 -15.09 10.76
CA GLN A 379 -0.89 -15.63 9.41
C GLN A 379 -0.06 -14.79 8.44
N ALA A 380 0.49 -15.45 7.41
CA ALA A 380 1.03 -14.80 6.23
C ALA A 380 0.35 -15.38 4.99
N GLY A 381 0.23 -14.57 3.93
CA GLY A 381 -0.43 -14.99 2.71
C GLY A 381 -0.35 -13.96 1.58
N ASP A 382 -1.06 -14.27 0.49
CA ASP A 382 -1.09 -13.44 -0.70
C ASP A 382 -2.27 -12.47 -0.65
N LEU A 383 -2.04 -11.23 -1.07
CA LEU A 383 -3.09 -10.26 -1.32
C LEU A 383 -3.50 -10.37 -2.79
N LEU A 384 -4.77 -10.71 -3.02
CA LEU A 384 -5.33 -10.82 -4.36
C LEU A 384 -6.20 -9.60 -4.67
N PHE A 385 -6.15 -9.13 -5.92
CA PHE A 385 -7.03 -8.05 -6.37
C PHE A 385 -8.50 -8.44 -6.28
N GLY A 386 -9.32 -7.53 -5.74
CA GLY A 386 -10.78 -7.67 -5.66
C GLY A 386 -11.26 -8.63 -4.57
N ASN A 387 -10.35 -9.24 -3.81
CA ASN A 387 -10.69 -10.18 -2.75
C ASN A 387 -10.42 -9.56 -1.37
N LYS A 388 -11.37 -9.70 -0.45
CA LYS A 388 -11.16 -9.48 0.98
C LYS A 388 -10.82 -10.81 1.64
N ILE A 389 -9.77 -10.82 2.45
CA ILE A 389 -9.30 -11.98 3.19
C ILE A 389 -9.72 -11.80 4.63
N LYS A 390 -10.43 -12.77 5.19
CA LYS A 390 -10.76 -12.83 6.61
C LYS A 390 -9.66 -13.61 7.34
N ILE A 391 -9.13 -13.04 8.42
CA ILE A 391 -8.10 -13.65 9.26
C ILE A 391 -8.56 -13.62 10.71
N ASP A 392 -8.70 -14.79 11.31
CA ASP A 392 -9.04 -14.91 12.73
C ASP A 392 -7.81 -14.59 13.60
N LEU A 393 -8.01 -13.76 14.62
CA LEU A 393 -6.99 -13.37 15.59
C LEU A 393 -6.99 -14.31 16.79
N PRO A 394 -5.82 -14.53 17.43
CA PRO A 394 -5.77 -15.27 18.68
C PRO A 394 -6.66 -14.65 19.77
N GLU A 395 -7.18 -15.48 20.67
CA GLU A 395 -7.85 -15.00 21.87
C GLU A 395 -6.94 -14.06 22.67
N LYS A 396 -7.55 -13.08 23.36
CA LYS A 396 -6.84 -12.06 24.17
C LYS A 396 -5.84 -11.20 23.38
N THR A 397 -6.04 -11.05 22.07
CA THR A 397 -5.29 -10.07 21.27
C THR A 397 -5.55 -8.65 21.79
N LYS A 398 -4.48 -7.92 22.08
CA LYS A 398 -4.51 -6.51 22.51
C LYS A 398 -4.25 -5.53 21.38
N GLN A 399 -3.33 -5.90 20.49
CA GLN A 399 -2.90 -5.11 19.36
C GLN A 399 -2.54 -6.04 18.21
N PHE A 400 -2.68 -5.58 16.98
CA PHE A 400 -2.10 -6.27 15.84
C PHE A 400 -1.29 -5.32 14.95
N THR A 401 -0.37 -5.91 14.19
CA THR A 401 0.42 -5.22 13.19
C THR A 401 0.36 -6.03 11.90
N ILE A 402 -0.06 -5.39 10.82
CA ILE A 402 -0.06 -5.97 9.47
C ILE A 402 1.10 -5.36 8.69
N PHE A 403 1.97 -6.22 8.18
CA PHE A 403 3.02 -5.87 7.24
C PHE A 403 2.58 -6.28 5.83
N LEU A 404 2.33 -5.30 4.97
CA LEU A 404 1.92 -5.52 3.59
C LEU A 404 3.10 -5.21 2.69
N THR A 405 3.44 -6.12 1.78
CA THR A 405 4.38 -5.86 0.68
C THR A 405 3.59 -5.80 -0.61
N ASP A 406 3.58 -4.64 -1.27
CA ASP A 406 2.89 -4.48 -2.56
C ASP A 406 3.69 -5.07 -3.72
N ILE A 407 3.11 -5.02 -4.92
CA ILE A 407 3.71 -5.57 -6.14
C ILE A 407 5.02 -4.89 -6.56
N ASN A 408 5.25 -3.68 -6.08
CA ASN A 408 6.49 -2.94 -6.32
C ASN A 408 7.55 -3.23 -5.26
N GLY A 409 7.25 -4.15 -4.32
CA GLY A 409 8.12 -4.48 -3.19
C GLY A 409 8.11 -3.44 -2.07
N LYS A 410 7.23 -2.43 -2.14
CA LYS A 410 7.14 -1.41 -1.09
C LYS A 410 6.36 -1.98 0.09
N GLN A 411 6.95 -1.82 1.28
CA GLN A 411 6.36 -2.25 2.53
C GLN A 411 5.46 -1.17 3.12
N HIS A 412 4.30 -1.58 3.62
CA HIS A 412 3.35 -0.76 4.35
C HIS A 412 3.09 -1.42 5.69
N VAL A 413 3.22 -0.67 6.77
CA VAL A 413 2.97 -1.16 8.13
C VAL A 413 1.70 -0.51 8.64
N ILE A 414 0.72 -1.35 8.96
CA ILE A 414 -0.60 -0.91 9.41
C ILE A 414 -0.83 -1.47 10.81
N SER A 415 -1.12 -0.57 11.73
CA SER A 415 -1.52 -0.87 13.11
C SER A 415 -2.94 -0.35 13.35
N ASP A 416 -3.58 -0.80 14.43
CA ASP A 416 -4.99 -0.58 14.82
C ASP A 416 -5.59 0.83 14.60
N THR A 417 -4.77 1.87 14.48
CA THR A 417 -5.18 3.28 14.35
C THR A 417 -4.92 3.90 12.98
N ASN A 418 -4.18 3.23 12.10
CA ASN A 418 -3.73 3.81 10.84
C ASN A 418 -4.51 3.25 9.66
N ASN A 419 -5.53 4.00 9.22
CA ASN A 419 -6.17 3.71 7.95
C ASN A 419 -5.21 3.99 6.80
N SER A 420 -5.04 3.01 5.91
CA SER A 420 -4.38 3.23 4.63
C SER A 420 -5.40 3.76 3.61
N GLU A 421 -4.97 4.67 2.75
CA GLU A 421 -5.77 5.07 1.58
C GLU A 421 -5.90 3.93 0.57
N MET A 422 -4.97 2.97 0.56
CA MET A 422 -4.90 1.89 -0.43
C MET A 422 -5.59 0.59 0.00
N TYR A 423 -5.59 0.31 1.30
CA TYR A 423 -6.10 -0.96 1.85
C TYR A 423 -7.43 -0.74 2.58
N ASP A 424 -8.33 -1.71 2.47
CA ASP A 424 -9.56 -1.78 3.22
C ASP A 424 -9.35 -2.76 4.37
N ILE A 425 -9.15 -2.23 5.57
CA ILE A 425 -8.86 -3.03 6.76
C ILE A 425 -9.95 -2.73 7.77
N GLU A 426 -10.69 -3.78 8.13
CA GLU A 426 -11.76 -3.70 9.10
C GLU A 426 -11.47 -4.69 10.23
N TYR A 427 -11.56 -4.22 11.48
CA TYR A 427 -11.38 -5.04 12.67
C TYR A 427 -12.73 -5.29 13.35
N PHE A 428 -13.00 -6.56 13.63
CA PHE A 428 -14.25 -7.02 14.24
C PHE A 428 -13.97 -7.60 15.63
N PRO A 429 -14.07 -6.79 16.71
CA PRO A 429 -13.70 -7.21 18.05
C PRO A 429 -14.59 -8.34 18.60
N ILE A 430 -15.88 -8.34 18.28
CA ILE A 430 -16.82 -9.37 18.76
C ILE A 430 -16.52 -10.74 18.16
N GLY A 431 -15.99 -10.78 16.92
CA GLY A 431 -15.60 -12.02 16.25
C GLY A 431 -14.12 -12.36 16.37
N SER A 432 -13.31 -11.48 16.97
CA SER A 432 -11.85 -11.59 17.01
C SER A 432 -11.23 -11.88 15.64
N TYR A 433 -11.60 -11.12 14.62
CA TYR A 433 -11.03 -11.26 13.28
C TYR A 433 -10.80 -9.91 12.62
N ILE A 434 -9.91 -9.90 11.63
CA ILE A 434 -9.73 -8.77 10.72
C ILE A 434 -10.10 -9.19 9.31
N THR A 435 -10.54 -8.23 8.51
CA THR A 435 -10.58 -8.40 7.05
C THR A 435 -9.57 -7.48 6.42
N ILE A 436 -8.76 -8.01 5.51
CA ILE A 436 -7.80 -7.25 4.71
C ILE A 436 -8.22 -7.36 3.26
N GLY A 437 -8.48 -6.22 2.63
CA GLY A 437 -8.67 -6.11 1.19
C GLY A 437 -7.90 -4.95 0.63
N ILE A 438 -7.87 -4.85 -0.68
CA ILE A 438 -7.50 -3.62 -1.38
C ILE A 438 -8.79 -2.80 -1.50
N LYS A 439 -8.76 -1.52 -1.16
CA LYS A 439 -9.94 -0.65 -1.30
C LYS A 439 -10.47 -0.75 -2.73
N ASP A 440 -11.80 -0.79 -2.83
CA ASP A 440 -12.52 -1.23 -4.02
C ASP A 440 -11.84 -0.70 -5.28
N ILE A 441 -11.49 -1.67 -6.14
CA ILE A 441 -10.87 -1.44 -7.43
C ILE A 441 -11.67 -0.39 -8.20
N LYS A 442 -12.98 -0.16 -8.01
CA LYS A 442 -13.70 0.92 -8.70
C LYS A 442 -13.31 2.37 -8.31
N GLN A 443 -12.74 2.57 -7.13
CA GLN A 443 -12.21 3.87 -6.67
C GLN A 443 -10.71 4.01 -6.97
N ILE A 444 -10.02 2.89 -7.21
CA ILE A 444 -8.58 2.81 -7.52
C ILE A 444 -8.31 2.42 -8.98
N PHE A 445 -9.28 1.95 -9.78
CA PHE A 445 -9.31 1.56 -11.22
C PHE A 445 -10.70 1.70 -11.88
#